data_AF-A0A7S0N0J4-F1
#
_entry.id   AF-A0A7S0N0J4-F1
#
_cell.length_a   1.000
_cell.length_b   1.000
_cell.length_c   1.000
_cell.angle_alpha   90.00
_cell.angle_beta   90.00
_cell.angle_gamma   90.00
#
_symmetry.space_group_name_H-M   'P 1'
#
loop_
_entity.id
_entity.type
_entity.pdbx_description
1 polymer ?
#
loop_
_entity_poly.entity_id
_entity_poly.type
_entity_poly.pdbx_seq_one_letter_code
_entity_poly.pdbx_strand_id
1 'polypeptide(L)'
;GKSTLLKLMAGDLTPTGGTVKRHPHLSIARFHQHSTEQLEEDQTVLEYFMGSYPAKKSSEEWRSYVGKFGFSGSMQTSPISLLSEGQKARLIFAVICMGMPNLLLLDEPT
;
A
#
# COMPACT_ATOMS: atom_id res chain seq x y z
N GLY A 1 4.06 -21.21 -8.09
CA GLY A 1 2.96 -21.69 -7.24
C GLY A 1 2.37 -20.61 -6.34
N LYS A 2 3.19 -19.90 -5.56
CA LYS A 2 2.76 -18.88 -4.59
C LYS A 2 1.91 -17.76 -5.23
N SER A 3 2.42 -17.08 -6.25
CA SER A 3 1.68 -16.01 -6.92
C SER A 3 0.39 -16.51 -7.58
N THR A 4 0.34 -17.77 -8.04
CA THR A 4 -0.90 -18.40 -8.53
C THR A 4 -1.93 -18.55 -7.42
N LEU A 5 -1.52 -19.00 -6.23
CA LEU A 5 -2.37 -19.08 -5.05
C LEU A 5 -2.88 -17.69 -4.64
N LEU A 6 -1.99 -16.69 -4.58
CA LEU A 6 -2.37 -15.31 -4.25
C LEU A 6 -3.37 -14.73 -5.25
N LYS A 7 -3.17 -14.98 -6.55
CA LYS A 7 -4.09 -14.59 -7.61
C LYS A 7 -5.46 -15.28 -7.49
N LEU A 8 -5.49 -16.57 -7.13
CA LEU A 8 -6.74 -17.28 -6.83
C LEU A 8 -7.45 -16.71 -5.59
N MET A 9 -6.69 -16.37 -4.54
CA MET A 9 -7.23 -15.74 -3.33
C MET A 9 -7.75 -14.33 -3.58
N ALA A 10 -7.08 -13.55 -4.43
CA ALA A 10 -7.48 -12.19 -4.83
C ALA A 10 -8.63 -12.17 -5.86
N GLY A 11 -8.75 -13.20 -6.70
CA GLY A 11 -9.82 -13.34 -7.71
C GLY A 11 -9.40 -13.00 -9.11
N ASP A 12 -8.11 -12.77 -9.30
CA ASP A 12 -7.51 -12.55 -10.60
C ASP A 12 -7.50 -13.82 -11.47
N LEU A 13 -7.69 -15.00 -10.85
CA LEU A 13 -7.75 -16.30 -11.52
C LEU A 13 -8.98 -17.10 -11.10
N THR A 14 -9.52 -17.86 -12.05
CA THR A 14 -10.57 -18.86 -11.81
C THR A 14 -9.93 -20.22 -11.51
N PRO A 15 -10.35 -20.93 -10.44
CA PRO A 15 -9.83 -22.26 -10.15
C PRO A 15 -10.25 -23.27 -11.23
N THR A 16 -9.32 -24.09 -11.71
CA THR A 16 -9.61 -25.18 -12.67
C THR A 16 -10.47 -26.29 -12.04
N GLY A 17 -10.48 -26.40 -10.71
CA GLY A 17 -11.32 -27.30 -9.94
C GLY A 17 -11.39 -26.88 -8.47
N GLY A 18 -12.41 -27.35 -7.75
CA GLY A 18 -12.67 -26.93 -6.36
C GLY A 18 -13.44 -25.60 -6.28
N THR A 19 -13.42 -24.95 -5.11
CA THR A 19 -14.15 -23.69 -4.87
C THR A 19 -13.35 -22.75 -3.98
N VAL A 20 -13.33 -21.46 -4.33
CA VAL A 20 -12.82 -20.38 -3.49
C VAL A 20 -14.01 -19.55 -3.02
N LYS A 21 -14.33 -19.58 -1.72
CA LYS A 21 -15.38 -18.75 -1.11
C LYS A 21 -14.75 -17.60 -0.32
N ARG A 22 -15.32 -16.41 -0.45
CA ARG A 22 -14.89 -15.20 0.28
C ARG A 22 -16.02 -14.70 1.14
N HIS A 23 -15.66 -14.16 2.30
CA HIS A 23 -16.62 -13.45 3.12
C HIS A 23 -17.07 -12.16 2.39
N PRO A 24 -18.35 -11.77 2.42
CA PRO A 24 -18.83 -10.56 1.73
C PRO A 24 -18.13 -9.26 2.15
N HIS A 25 -17.66 -9.21 3.40
CA HIS A 25 -16.90 -8.07 3.93
C HIS A 25 -15.38 -8.20 3.79
N LEU A 26 -14.87 -9.19 3.05
CA LEU A 26 -13.44 -9.35 2.82
C LEU A 26 -12.91 -8.19 1.97
N SER A 27 -11.91 -7.48 2.50
CA SER A 27 -11.16 -6.41 1.84
C SER A 27 -9.71 -6.86 1.74
N ILE A 28 -9.27 -7.13 0.51
CA ILE A 28 -7.93 -7.62 0.23
C ILE A 28 -7.12 -6.46 -0.32
N ALA A 29 -5.96 -6.21 0.28
CA ALA A 29 -4.94 -5.37 -0.32
C ALA A 29 -3.70 -6.18 -0.67
N ARG A 30 -2.97 -5.73 -1.68
CA ARG A 30 -1.85 -6.46 -2.25
C ARG A 30 -0.64 -5.55 -2.39
N PHE A 31 0.47 -5.99 -1.85
CA PHE A 31 1.76 -5.32 -1.93
C PHE A 31 2.69 -6.15 -2.82
N HIS A 32 3.25 -5.52 -3.86
CA HIS A 32 4.15 -6.15 -4.82
C HIS A 32 5.43 -5.33 -4.94
N GLN A 33 6.54 -5.98 -5.34
CA GLN A 33 7.83 -5.32 -5.53
C GLN A 33 7.79 -4.17 -6.55
N HIS A 34 6.97 -4.28 -7.61
CA HIS A 34 6.79 -3.23 -8.62
C HIS A 34 5.85 -2.10 -8.16
N SER A 35 5.26 -2.18 -6.97
CA SER A 35 4.35 -1.13 -6.48
C SER A 35 5.08 0.19 -6.21
N THR A 36 6.40 0.19 -6.04
CA THR A 36 7.20 1.42 -5.89
C THR A 36 7.43 2.15 -7.21
N GLU A 37 7.32 1.47 -8.35
CA GLU A 37 7.51 2.06 -9.69
C GLU A 37 6.38 3.02 -10.09
N GLN A 38 5.24 2.96 -9.39
CA GLN A 38 4.07 3.80 -9.65
C GLN A 38 4.06 5.10 -8.85
N LEU A 39 5.11 5.36 -8.07
CA LEU A 39 5.21 6.57 -7.25
C LEU A 39 5.53 7.79 -8.11
N GLU A 40 4.75 8.86 -7.97
CA GLU A 40 5.08 10.19 -8.52
C GLU A 40 6.24 10.79 -7.71
N GLU A 41 7.44 10.82 -8.31
CA GLU A 41 8.68 11.12 -7.58
C GLU A 41 8.87 12.60 -7.22
N ASP A 42 8.12 13.50 -7.87
CA ASP A 42 8.11 14.94 -7.66
C ASP A 42 7.20 15.37 -6.50
N GLN A 43 6.19 14.56 -6.16
CA GLN A 43 5.33 14.78 -5.01
C GLN A 43 6.08 14.59 -3.70
N THR A 44 5.70 15.35 -2.67
CA THR A 44 6.13 15.07 -1.30
C THR A 44 5.40 13.85 -0.75
N VAL A 45 6.00 13.20 0.25
CA VAL A 45 5.36 12.08 0.97
C VAL A 45 3.96 12.45 1.44
N LEU A 46 3.81 13.62 2.06
CA LEU A 46 2.52 14.06 2.60
C LEU A 46 1.47 14.28 1.51
N GLU A 47 1.85 14.89 0.38
CA GLU A 47 0.95 15.09 -0.77
C GLU A 47 0.49 13.76 -1.35
N TYR A 48 1.39 12.79 -1.48
CA TYR A 48 1.04 11.46 -1.98
C TYR A 48 0.00 10.76 -1.09
N PHE A 49 0.13 10.84 0.25
CA PHE A 49 -0.89 10.32 1.17
C PHE A 49 -2.23 11.04 1.03
N MET A 50 -2.21 12.36 0.92
CA MET A 50 -3.42 13.18 0.78
C MET A 50 -4.13 12.91 -0.55
N GLY A 51 -3.39 12.70 -1.63
CA GLY A 51 -3.94 12.34 -2.94
C GLY A 51 -4.47 10.90 -3.00
N SER A 52 -3.83 9.98 -2.27
CA SER A 52 -4.22 8.56 -2.24
C SER A 52 -5.53 8.29 -1.49
N TYR A 53 -6.04 9.25 -0.70
CA TYR A 53 -7.24 9.05 0.10
C TYR A 53 -8.25 10.22 -0.05
N PRO A 54 -9.49 9.94 -0.49
CA PRO A 54 -10.48 10.98 -0.73
C PRO A 54 -11.05 11.62 0.55
N ALA A 55 -10.84 11.03 1.74
CA ALA A 55 -11.35 11.62 2.97
C ALA A 55 -10.49 12.81 3.43
N LYS A 56 -11.16 13.92 3.72
CA LYS A 56 -10.51 15.13 4.24
C LYS A 56 -10.18 14.95 5.72
N LYS A 57 -8.93 14.60 6.02
CA LYS A 57 -8.34 14.74 7.36
C LYS A 57 -7.67 16.10 7.50
N SER A 58 -7.54 16.58 8.73
CA SER A 58 -6.69 17.74 9.02
C SER A 58 -5.23 17.44 8.71
N SER A 59 -4.43 18.49 8.47
CA SER A 59 -3.00 18.34 8.21
C SER A 59 -2.25 17.70 9.38
N GLU A 60 -2.70 17.94 10.62
CA GLU A 60 -2.11 17.35 11.83
C GLU A 60 -2.40 15.85 11.94
N GLU A 61 -3.62 15.41 11.62
CA GLU A 61 -3.95 13.99 11.54
C GLU A 61 -3.12 13.26 10.48
N TRP A 62 -2.91 13.89 9.31
CA TRP A 62 -2.05 13.33 8.27
C TRP A 62 -0.60 13.17 8.76
N ARG A 63 -0.02 14.23 9.34
CA ARG A 63 1.34 14.18 9.89
C ARG A 63 1.49 13.12 10.97
N SER A 64 0.49 12.98 11.84
CA SER A 64 0.45 11.95 12.89
C SER A 64 0.37 10.55 12.31
N TYR A 65 -0.50 10.33 11.32
CA TYR A 65 -0.66 9.03 10.66
C TYR A 65 0.63 8.61 9.95
N VAL A 66 1.18 9.49 9.11
CA VAL A 66 2.40 9.25 8.36
C VAL A 66 3.61 9.05 9.30
N GLY A 67 3.64 9.78 10.42
CA GLY A 67 4.64 9.60 11.48
C GLY A 67 4.65 8.20 12.11
N LYS A 68 3.50 7.50 12.20
CA LYS A 68 3.43 6.11 12.71
C LYS A 68 4.18 5.10 11.84
N PHE A 69 4.36 5.42 10.56
CA PHE A 69 5.17 4.63 9.63
C PHE A 69 6.63 5.09 9.56
N GLY A 70 7.08 5.91 10.52
CA GLY A 70 8.50 6.27 10.65
C GLY A 70 8.98 7.31 9.65
N PHE A 71 8.07 8.09 9.07
CA PHE A 71 8.41 9.29 8.29
C PHE A 71 8.51 10.49 9.22
N SER A 72 9.73 10.98 9.45
CA SER A 72 9.97 12.18 10.27
C SER A 72 9.40 13.44 9.61
N GLY A 73 9.27 14.53 10.37
CA GLY A 73 8.69 15.78 9.85
C GLY A 73 9.39 16.33 8.59
N SER A 74 10.71 16.22 8.51
CA SER A 74 11.47 16.61 7.32
C SER A 74 11.25 15.67 6.12
N MET A 75 11.11 14.36 6.38
CA MET A 75 10.80 13.37 5.35
C MET A 75 9.38 13.50 4.80
N GLN A 76 8.44 13.98 5.62
CA GLN A 76 7.06 14.20 5.18
C GLN A 76 6.97 15.28 4.11
N THR A 77 7.87 16.26 4.15
CA THR A 77 7.94 17.39 3.21
C THR A 77 8.99 17.21 2.12
N SER A 78 9.74 16.10 2.11
CA SER A 78 10.72 15.82 1.05
C SER A 78 10.05 15.16 -0.15
N PRO A 79 10.52 15.46 -1.38
CA PRO A 79 10.14 14.71 -2.57
C PRO A 79 10.37 13.20 -2.42
N ILE A 80 9.50 12.40 -3.02
CA ILE A 80 9.58 10.94 -2.99
C ILE A 80 10.86 10.42 -3.69
N SER A 81 11.35 11.14 -4.70
CA SER A 81 12.65 10.87 -5.35
C SER A 81 13.83 10.74 -4.39
N LEU A 82 13.78 11.41 -3.21
CA LEU A 82 14.86 11.37 -2.22
C LEU A 82 14.77 10.18 -1.26
N LEU A 83 13.69 9.39 -1.33
CA LEU A 83 13.51 8.23 -0.49
C LEU A 83 14.34 7.05 -0.99
N SER A 84 14.90 6.29 -0.06
CA SER A 84 15.47 4.98 -0.38
C SER A 84 14.37 3.99 -0.81
N GLU A 85 14.73 2.93 -1.53
CA GLU A 85 13.77 1.90 -1.95
C GLU A 85 13.00 1.30 -0.76
N GLY A 86 13.67 1.10 0.39
CA GLY A 86 12.99 0.64 1.61
C GLY A 86 12.00 1.66 2.19
N GLN A 87 12.25 2.97 2.01
CA GLN A 87 11.32 4.03 2.41
C GLN A 87 10.15 4.13 1.42
N LYS A 88 10.39 3.99 0.11
CA LYS A 88 9.34 3.90 -0.92
C LYS A 88 8.43 2.70 -0.69
N ALA A 89 8.99 1.53 -0.40
CA ALA A 89 8.23 0.33 -0.02
C ALA A 89 7.34 0.58 1.21
N ARG A 90 7.89 1.25 2.23
CA ARG A 90 7.13 1.61 3.43
C ARG A 90 6.02 2.63 3.16
N LEU A 91 6.24 3.58 2.25
CA LEU A 91 5.25 4.56 1.83
C LEU A 91 4.03 3.85 1.23
N ILE A 92 4.27 2.96 0.26
CA ILE A 92 3.22 2.15 -0.36
C ILE A 92 2.49 1.30 0.69
N PHE A 93 3.24 0.62 1.56
CA PHE A 93 2.67 -0.20 2.63
C PHE A 93 1.73 0.62 3.53
N ALA A 94 2.14 1.84 3.91
CA ALA A 94 1.34 2.73 4.73
C ALA A 94 0.04 3.18 4.04
N VAL A 95 0.10 3.50 2.73
CA VAL A 95 -1.09 3.83 1.94
C VAL A 95 -2.03 2.63 1.84
N ILE A 96 -1.50 1.42 1.67
CA ILE A 96 -2.31 0.19 1.66
C ILE A 96 -3.00 -0.02 3.01
N CYS A 97 -2.28 0.12 4.13
CA CYS A 97 -2.84 -0.06 5.47
C CYS A 97 -3.95 0.95 5.80
N MET A 98 -3.91 2.12 5.19
CA MET A 98 -4.95 3.15 5.36
C MET A 98 -6.32 2.71 4.83
N GLY A 99 -6.35 1.84 3.82
CA GLY A 99 -7.59 1.22 3.33
C GLY A 99 -8.23 0.24 4.32
N MET A 100 -7.61 0.02 5.49
CA MET A 100 -8.01 -0.96 6.51
C MET A 100 -8.39 -2.34 5.92
N PRO A 101 -7.52 -2.93 5.08
CA PRO A 101 -7.77 -4.27 4.55
C PRO A 101 -7.80 -5.28 5.70
N ASN A 102 -8.67 -6.29 5.60
CA ASN A 102 -8.71 -7.40 6.55
C ASN A 102 -7.89 -8.61 6.07
N LEU A 103 -7.36 -8.56 4.84
CA LEU A 103 -6.36 -9.48 4.33
C LEU A 103 -5.30 -8.70 3.55
N LEU A 104 -4.05 -8.79 3.99
CA LEU A 104 -2.91 -8.22 3.29
C LEU A 104 -2.10 -9.34 2.63
N LEU A 105 -1.97 -9.27 1.30
CA LEU A 105 -1.15 -10.19 0.52
C LEU A 105 0.18 -9.52 0.20
N LEU A 106 1.27 -10.08 0.74
CA LEU A 106 2.64 -9.65 0.47
C LEU A 106 3.27 -10.67 -0.50
N ASP A 107 3.60 -10.26 -1.73
CA ASP A 107 4.31 -11.11 -2.69
C ASP A 107 5.78 -10.66 -2.76
N GLU A 108 6.70 -11.54 -2.34
CA GLU A 108 8.14 -11.35 -2.51
C GLU A 108 8.73 -12.49 -3.36
N PRO A 109 9.59 -12.17 -4.33
CA PRO A 109 10.75 -12.98 -4.63
C PRO A 109 11.99 -12.18 -4.23
N THR A 110 12.51 -12.41 -3.02
CA THR A 110 13.93 -12.12 -2.77
C THR A 110 14.80 -12.93 -3.72
#